data_AF-A0A698G262-F1
#
_entry.id   AF-A0A698G262-F1
#
_cell.length_a   1.000
_cell.length_b   1.000
_cell.length_c   1.000
_cell.angle_alpha   90.00
_cell.angle_beta   90.00
_cell.angle_gamma   90.00
#
_symmetry.space_group_name_H-M   'P 1'
#
loop_
_entity.id
_entity.type
_entity.pdbx_description
1 polymer ?
#
loop_
_entity_poly.entity_id
_entity_poly.type
_entity_poly.pdbx_seq_one_letter_code
_entity_poly.pdbx_strand_id
1 'polypeptide(L)'
;MNNPLISIIIPIYNVTPYLKECLDSVVNQSYKHLDIVLVDDGSNDESLNIALEYLNKDERIFLISKENGGLSSARNMGLEFIKGTKLRSFFEDEKEQDIISFTSTHTFDKNTKIINKEIIKSNFIQIQKRYIKTNIENINDLLVQELPNSIIHFLDSDDYFLNDCIELCVKEMIEKDLDICAHGF
;
A
#
# COMPACT_ATOMS: atom_id res chain seq x y z
N MET A 1 -19.61 3.65 -16.94
CA MET A 1 -19.26 2.47 -16.15
C MET A 1 -18.33 2.95 -15.05
N ASN A 2 -18.63 2.63 -13.79
CA ASN A 2 -17.68 2.90 -12.70
C ASN A 2 -16.42 2.06 -12.97
N ASN A 3 -15.26 2.71 -13.05
CA ASN A 3 -13.96 2.07 -13.16
C ASN A 3 -13.15 2.48 -11.92
N PRO A 4 -13.53 1.99 -10.73
CA PRO A 4 -12.93 2.43 -9.47
C PRO A 4 -11.43 2.12 -9.40
N LEU A 5 -10.65 2.94 -8.71
CA LEU A 5 -9.26 2.59 -8.44
C LEU A 5 -9.23 1.48 -7.38
N ILE A 6 -8.49 0.40 -7.66
CA ILE A 6 -8.28 -0.69 -6.70
C ILE A 6 -6.85 -0.63 -6.19
N SER A 7 -6.69 -0.42 -4.88
CA SER A 7 -5.40 -0.42 -4.21
C SER A 7 -5.08 -1.83 -3.67
N ILE A 8 -4.06 -2.48 -4.22
CA ILE A 8 -3.60 -3.81 -3.80
C ILE A 8 -2.35 -3.61 -2.96
N ILE A 9 -2.42 -3.96 -1.68
CA ILE A 9 -1.31 -3.88 -0.73
C ILE A 9 -0.72 -5.28 -0.54
N ILE A 10 0.57 -5.42 -0.84
CA ILE A 10 1.31 -6.67 -0.75
C ILE A 10 2.46 -6.51 0.27
N PRO A 11 2.32 -7.04 1.50
CA PRO A 11 3.41 -7.11 2.45
C PRO A 11 4.40 -8.21 2.04
N ILE A 12 5.70 -7.91 2.13
CA ILE A 12 6.80 -8.73 1.66
C ILE A 12 7.78 -8.92 2.81
N TYR A 13 8.05 -10.18 3.18
CA TYR A 13 9.11 -10.50 4.13
C TYR A 13 9.69 -11.89 3.85
N ASN A 14 10.89 -11.95 3.30
CA ASN A 14 11.61 -13.21 3.03
C ASN A 14 10.82 -14.26 2.22
N VAL A 15 10.21 -13.83 1.10
CA VAL A 15 9.29 -14.59 0.24
C VAL A 15 9.83 -14.80 -1.18
N THR A 16 11.16 -14.75 -1.36
CA THR A 16 11.83 -14.92 -2.67
C THR A 16 11.24 -16.03 -3.56
N PRO A 17 10.90 -17.24 -3.05
CA PRO A 17 10.40 -18.32 -3.90
C PRO A 17 9.05 -18.05 -4.56
N TYR A 18 8.20 -17.22 -3.94
CA TYR A 18 6.79 -17.04 -4.33
C TYR A 18 6.52 -15.65 -4.94
N LEU A 19 7.33 -14.65 -4.55
CA LEU A 19 7.06 -13.25 -4.86
C LEU A 19 6.91 -12.96 -6.35
N LYS A 20 7.68 -13.64 -7.22
CA LYS A 20 7.55 -13.42 -8.68
C LYS A 20 6.18 -13.84 -9.21
N GLU A 21 5.67 -14.99 -8.79
CA GLU A 21 4.35 -15.49 -9.19
C GLU A 21 3.24 -14.58 -8.67
N CYS A 22 3.34 -14.17 -7.40
CA CYS A 22 2.44 -13.20 -6.80
C CYS A 22 2.38 -11.89 -7.62
N LEU A 23 3.54 -11.27 -7.88
CA LEU A 23 3.62 -10.01 -8.62
C LEU A 23 3.18 -10.14 -10.08
N ASP A 24 3.56 -11.23 -10.76
CA ASP A 24 3.12 -11.53 -12.13
C ASP A 24 1.59 -11.63 -12.20
N SER A 25 0.96 -12.25 -11.21
CA SER A 25 -0.50 -12.39 -11.15
C SER A 25 -1.23 -11.05 -11.03
N VAL A 26 -0.63 -10.07 -10.35
CA VAL A 26 -1.20 -8.75 -10.13
C VAL A 26 -0.96 -7.82 -11.32
N VAL A 27 0.27 -7.76 -11.85
CA VAL A 27 0.57 -6.86 -12.98
C VAL A 27 -0.17 -7.28 -14.25
N ASN A 28 -0.43 -8.58 -14.43
CA ASN A 28 -1.10 -9.13 -15.60
C ASN A 28 -2.63 -9.19 -15.48
N GLN A 29 -3.23 -8.69 -14.40
CA GLN A 29 -4.69 -8.62 -14.25
C GLN A 29 -5.36 -7.97 -15.47
N SER A 30 -6.47 -8.54 -15.92
CA SER A 30 -7.36 -7.98 -16.94
C SER A 30 -7.81 -6.55 -16.58
N TYR A 31 -8.17 -6.34 -15.31
CA TYR A 31 -8.48 -5.03 -14.75
C TYR A 31 -7.23 -4.16 -14.61
N LYS A 32 -7.21 -3.00 -15.27
CA LYS A 32 -5.99 -2.17 -15.39
C LYS A 32 -5.90 -1.00 -14.42
N HIS A 33 -7.01 -0.54 -13.85
CA HIS A 33 -7.05 0.63 -12.97
C HIS A 33 -6.64 0.27 -11.53
N LEU A 34 -5.38 -0.12 -11.40
CA LEU A 34 -4.78 -0.59 -10.16
C LEU A 34 -3.79 0.42 -9.59
N ASP A 35 -3.71 0.43 -8.27
CA ASP A 35 -2.64 1.00 -7.46
C ASP A 35 -1.99 -0.13 -6.68
N ILE A 36 -0.71 -0.43 -6.95
CA ILE A 36 -0.05 -1.62 -6.37
C ILE A 36 0.98 -1.12 -5.35
N VAL A 37 0.75 -1.40 -4.08
CA VAL A 37 1.63 -0.95 -2.99
C VAL A 37 2.37 -2.14 -2.42
N LEU A 38 3.68 -2.19 -2.66
CA LEU A 38 4.57 -3.22 -2.12
C LEU A 38 5.21 -2.70 -0.85
N VAL A 39 5.19 -3.50 0.22
CA VAL A 39 5.79 -3.14 1.50
C VAL A 39 6.79 -4.20 1.90
N ASP A 40 8.07 -3.95 1.65
CA ASP A 40 9.16 -4.77 2.16
C ASP A 40 9.40 -4.49 3.65
N ASP A 41 9.06 -5.48 4.49
CA ASP A 41 9.15 -5.42 5.95
C ASP A 41 10.51 -5.89 6.47
N GLY A 42 11.58 -5.37 5.85
CA GLY A 42 12.97 -5.64 6.24
C GLY A 42 13.45 -7.03 5.82
N SER A 43 13.18 -7.43 4.58
CA SER A 43 13.66 -8.72 4.06
C SER A 43 15.19 -8.75 4.04
N ASN A 44 15.75 -9.92 4.35
CA ASN A 44 17.20 -10.20 4.31
C ASN A 44 17.57 -11.19 3.19
N ASP A 45 16.62 -11.49 2.30
CA ASP A 45 16.81 -12.31 1.10
C ASP A 45 16.67 -11.46 -0.18
N GLU A 46 16.41 -12.10 -1.33
CA GLU A 46 16.28 -11.43 -2.62
C GLU A 46 14.90 -10.77 -2.86
N SER A 47 13.99 -10.79 -1.88
CA SER A 47 12.62 -10.29 -2.04
C SER A 47 12.58 -8.81 -2.43
N LEU A 48 13.39 -7.98 -1.78
CA LEU A 48 13.48 -6.55 -2.10
C LEU A 48 14.01 -6.31 -3.54
N ASN A 49 14.98 -7.12 -3.99
CA ASN A 49 15.51 -7.02 -5.33
C ASN A 49 14.46 -7.38 -6.39
N ILE A 50 13.64 -8.40 -6.11
CA ILE A 50 12.49 -8.75 -6.96
C ILE A 50 11.49 -7.60 -6.97
N ALA A 51 11.10 -7.05 -5.82
CA ALA A 51 10.16 -5.93 -5.76
C ALA A 51 10.65 -4.70 -6.55
N LEU A 52 11.95 -4.39 -6.49
CA LEU A 52 12.59 -3.34 -7.27
C LEU A 52 12.56 -3.62 -8.79
N GLU A 53 12.75 -4.88 -9.20
CA GLU A 53 12.61 -5.28 -10.61
C GLU A 53 11.22 -4.94 -11.15
N TYR A 54 10.16 -5.28 -10.41
CA TYR A 54 8.78 -5.00 -10.81
C TYR A 54 8.46 -3.51 -10.75
N LEU A 55 8.90 -2.80 -9.72
CA LEU A 55 8.76 -1.35 -9.60
C LEU A 55 9.25 -0.62 -10.86
N ASN A 56 10.38 -1.06 -11.41
CA ASN A 56 10.98 -0.46 -12.61
C ASN A 56 10.28 -0.86 -13.91
N LYS A 57 9.45 -1.92 -13.90
CA LYS A 57 8.70 -2.40 -15.08
C LYS A 57 7.27 -1.88 -15.16
N ASP A 58 6.64 -1.57 -14.02
CA ASP A 58 5.24 -1.16 -13.95
C ASP A 58 5.07 0.16 -13.18
N GLU A 59 4.54 1.18 -13.86
CA GLU A 59 4.31 2.52 -13.29
C GLU A 59 3.22 2.57 -12.21
N ARG A 60 2.40 1.52 -12.09
CA ARG A 60 1.34 1.40 -11.07
C ARG A 60 1.88 1.00 -9.70
N ILE A 61 3.13 0.56 -9.63
CA ILE A 61 3.75 0.05 -8.40
C ILE A 61 4.33 1.20 -7.56
N PHE A 62 4.09 1.16 -6.25
CA PHE A 62 4.74 2.01 -5.26
C PHE A 62 5.37 1.11 -4.20
N LEU A 63 6.66 1.29 -3.95
CA LEU A 63 7.43 0.45 -3.03
C LEU A 63 7.79 1.22 -1.76
N ILE A 64 7.61 0.58 -0.62
CA ILE A 64 8.11 1.03 0.66
C ILE A 64 9.01 -0.06 1.24
N SER A 65 10.22 0.28 1.69
CA SER A 65 11.03 -0.59 2.55
C SER A 65 11.11 -0.01 3.95
N LYS A 66 10.89 -0.86 4.96
CA LYS A 66 10.90 -0.50 6.38
C LYS A 66 11.69 -1.51 7.21
N GLU A 67 12.02 -1.14 8.45
CA GLU A 67 12.49 -2.12 9.46
C GLU A 67 11.38 -3.12 9.78
N ASN A 68 11.73 -4.37 10.10
CA ASN A 68 10.73 -5.42 10.34
C ASN A 68 9.80 -5.07 11.51
N GLY A 69 8.49 -5.08 11.27
CA GLY A 69 7.46 -4.85 12.29
C GLY A 69 6.31 -5.87 12.26
N GLY A 70 6.41 -6.88 11.40
CA GLY A 70 5.41 -7.91 11.19
C GLY A 70 4.31 -7.51 10.19
N LEU A 71 3.51 -8.51 9.81
CA LEU A 71 2.49 -8.43 8.75
C LEU A 71 1.50 -7.26 8.94
N SER A 72 0.97 -7.09 10.15
CA SER A 72 0.03 -6.01 10.44
C SER A 72 0.67 -4.63 10.28
N SER A 73 1.94 -4.50 10.66
CA SER A 73 2.66 -3.25 10.49
C SER A 73 2.90 -2.93 9.00
N ALA A 74 3.30 -3.93 8.22
CA ALA A 74 3.48 -3.78 6.78
C ALA A 74 2.17 -3.37 6.09
N ARG A 75 1.04 -3.99 6.47
CA ARG A 75 -0.29 -3.60 5.96
C ARG A 75 -0.67 -2.17 6.32
N ASN A 76 -0.45 -1.74 7.56
CA ASN A 76 -0.70 -0.37 7.99
C ASN A 76 0.18 0.64 7.25
N MET A 77 1.47 0.33 7.05
CA MET A 77 2.35 1.14 6.21
C MET A 77 1.79 1.27 4.79
N GLY A 78 1.33 0.16 4.20
CA GLY A 78 0.71 0.16 2.88
C GLY A 78 -0.53 1.05 2.81
N LEU A 79 -1.40 1.01 3.83
CA LEU A 79 -2.60 1.84 3.92
C LEU A 79 -2.26 3.34 3.88
N GLU A 80 -1.22 3.76 4.59
CA GLU A 80 -0.79 5.15 4.63
C GLU A 80 -0.17 5.61 3.29
N PHE A 81 0.20 4.67 2.40
CA PHE A 81 0.81 4.91 1.09
C PHE A 81 -0.08 4.51 -0.11
N ILE A 82 -1.37 4.26 0.07
CA ILE A 82 -2.26 4.10 -1.10
C ILE A 82 -2.47 5.44 -1.82
N LYS A 83 -2.80 5.39 -3.11
CA LYS A 83 -2.94 6.59 -3.93
C LYS A 83 -4.07 7.49 -3.41
N GLY A 84 -3.76 8.78 -3.26
CA GLY A 84 -4.70 9.78 -2.73
C GLY A 84 -4.56 10.04 -1.23
N THR A 85 -3.75 9.26 -0.50
CA THR A 85 -3.36 9.63 0.86
C THR A 85 -2.48 10.88 0.86
N LYS A 86 -2.50 11.63 1.97
CA LYS A 86 -1.65 12.83 2.11
C LYS A 86 -0.18 12.44 2.18
N LEU A 87 0.15 11.33 2.83
CA LEU A 87 1.53 10.86 2.92
C LEU A 87 2.08 10.45 1.55
N ARG A 88 1.33 9.73 0.72
CA ARG A 88 1.78 9.44 -0.65
C ARG A 88 1.90 10.70 -1.50
N SER A 89 0.92 11.59 -1.41
CA SER A 89 0.93 12.86 -2.14
C SER A 89 2.12 13.76 -1.77
N PHE A 90 2.61 13.66 -0.53
CA PHE A 90 3.82 14.36 -0.09
C PHE A 90 5.04 13.99 -0.95
N PHE A 91 5.18 12.72 -1.34
CA PHE A 91 6.32 12.23 -2.13
C PHE A 91 6.06 12.21 -3.65
N GLU A 92 4.81 12.02 -4.09
CA GLU A 92 4.49 11.99 -5.52
C GLU A 92 4.34 13.38 -6.14
N ASP A 93 3.69 14.31 -5.42
CA ASP A 93 3.36 15.65 -5.93
C ASP A 93 4.33 16.73 -5.44
N GLU A 94 5.35 16.37 -4.65
CA GLU A 94 6.26 17.30 -3.94
C GLU A 94 5.51 18.37 -3.12
N LYS A 95 4.28 18.06 -2.71
CA LYS A 95 3.46 18.90 -1.84
C LYS A 95 3.94 18.72 -0.40
N GLU A 96 5.02 19.41 -0.06
CA GLU A 96 5.63 19.41 1.28
C GLU A 96 4.78 20.11 2.34
N GLN A 97 3.54 19.64 2.51
CA GLN A 97 2.57 20.15 3.45
C GLN A 97 2.50 19.29 4.71
N ASP A 98 2.03 19.89 5.79
CA ASP A 98 1.78 19.17 7.02
C ASP A 98 0.60 18.20 6.88
N ILE A 99 0.65 17.10 7.62
CA ILE A 99 -0.40 16.08 7.61
C ILE A 99 -1.15 16.13 8.93
N ILE A 100 -2.48 16.21 8.85
CA ILE A 100 -3.35 16.03 10.01
C ILE A 100 -3.47 14.54 10.27
N SER A 101 -3.00 14.11 11.42
CA SER A 101 -3.03 12.73 11.93
C SER A 101 -4.04 12.61 13.05
N PHE A 102 -4.69 11.46 13.19
CA PHE A 102 -5.40 11.11 14.40
C PHE A 102 -4.43 10.79 15.54
N THR A 103 -4.81 11.12 16.78
CA THR A 103 -4.02 10.80 17.99
C THR A 103 -4.51 9.54 18.70
N SER A 104 -5.77 9.17 18.48
CA SER A 104 -6.41 7.97 19.02
C SER A 104 -7.49 7.51 18.05
N THR A 105 -7.54 6.21 17.75
CA THR A 105 -8.55 5.58 16.91
C THR A 105 -9.57 4.77 17.72
N HIS A 106 -9.40 4.67 19.04
CA HIS A 106 -10.22 3.84 19.94
C HIS A 106 -11.30 4.64 20.70
N THR A 107 -11.42 5.94 20.43
CA THR A 107 -12.38 6.83 21.08
C THR A 107 -13.30 7.45 20.02
N PHE A 108 -14.58 7.64 20.36
CA PHE A 108 -15.50 8.39 19.49
C PHE A 108 -15.07 9.85 19.28
N ASP A 109 -14.28 10.39 20.20
CA ASP A 109 -13.65 11.70 20.07
C ASP A 109 -12.44 11.64 19.12
N LYS A 110 -12.59 12.25 17.95
CA LYS A 110 -11.52 12.42 16.95
C LYS A 110 -10.57 13.54 17.41
N ASN A 111 -9.56 13.18 18.19
CA ASN A 111 -8.45 14.08 18.48
C ASN A 111 -7.40 13.99 17.37
N THR A 112 -6.82 15.13 16.98
CA THR A 112 -5.85 15.22 15.88
C THR A 112 -4.56 15.89 16.31
N LYS A 113 -3.42 15.44 15.76
CA LYS A 113 -2.11 16.08 15.83
C LYS A 113 -1.66 16.49 14.43
N ILE A 114 -0.84 17.52 14.34
CA ILE A 114 -0.19 17.91 13.08
C ILE A 114 1.17 17.21 13.04
N ILE A 115 1.42 16.51 11.93
CA ILE A 115 2.73 15.97 11.58
C ILE A 115 3.36 16.90 10.57
N ASN A 116 4.35 17.65 11.04
CA ASN A 116 5.02 18.66 10.22
C ASN A 116 5.86 18.00 9.12
N LYS A 117 6.05 18.71 8.00
CA LYS A 117 6.91 18.27 6.91
C LYS A 117 8.33 17.89 7.33
N GLU A 118 8.91 18.57 8.34
CA GLU A 118 10.25 18.23 8.83
C GLU A 118 10.29 16.83 9.47
N ILE A 119 9.22 16.46 10.19
CA ILE A 119 9.08 15.13 10.81
C ILE A 119 8.94 14.06 9.72
N ILE A 120 8.18 14.35 8.66
CA ILE A 120 8.06 13.42 7.53
C ILE A 120 9.43 13.19 6.89
N LYS A 121 10.15 14.27 6.57
CA LYS A 121 11.49 14.20 5.97
C LYS A 121 12.54 13.54 6.87
N SER A 122 12.40 13.64 8.20
CA SER A 122 13.33 12.99 9.12
C SER A 122 13.11 11.48 9.24
N ASN A 123 11.89 11.01 8.97
CA ASN A 123 11.51 9.61 9.13
C ASN A 123 11.47 8.81 7.81
N PHE A 124 11.34 9.50 6.68
CA PHE A 124 11.23 8.90 5.36
C PHE A 124 12.27 9.45 4.41
N ILE A 125 12.86 8.56 3.62
CA ILE A 125 13.86 8.87 2.60
C ILE A 125 13.31 8.40 1.25
N GLN A 126 13.12 9.33 0.32
CA GLN A 126 12.76 8.98 -1.05
C GLN A 126 14.01 8.54 -1.82
N ILE A 127 14.10 7.25 -2.12
CA ILE A 127 15.24 6.65 -2.84
C ILE A 127 15.10 6.90 -4.35
N GLN A 128 13.86 6.76 -4.86
CA GLN A 128 13.47 7.17 -6.21
C GLN A 128 11.97 7.50 -6.23
N LYS A 129 11.44 8.00 -7.36
CA LYS A 129 10.08 8.56 -7.48
C LYS A 129 8.98 7.75 -6.77
N ARG A 130 8.97 6.42 -6.97
CA ARG A 130 7.96 5.49 -6.42
C ARG A 130 8.56 4.53 -5.38
N TYR A 131 9.69 4.89 -4.78
CA TYR A 131 10.36 4.08 -3.75
C TYR A 131 10.75 4.92 -2.54
N ILE A 132 10.12 4.61 -1.41
CA ILE A 132 10.39 5.22 -0.11
C ILE A 132 11.06 4.20 0.82
N LYS A 133 12.04 4.67 1.57
CA LYS A 133 12.66 3.91 2.67
C LYS A 133 12.36 4.61 3.99
N THR A 134 12.10 3.85 5.04
CA THR A 134 11.93 4.35 6.41
C THR A 134 12.52 3.39 7.43
N ASN A 135 12.85 3.89 8.62
CA ASN A 135 13.24 3.04 9.74
C ASN A 135 12.10 2.85 10.75
N ILE A 136 10.87 3.26 10.40
CA ILE A 136 9.71 3.12 11.27
C ILE A 136 9.25 1.66 11.28
N GLU A 137 9.27 1.04 12.46
CA GLU A 137 8.71 -0.30 12.64
C GLU A 137 7.19 -0.30 12.64
N ASN A 138 6.52 0.70 13.22
CA ASN A 138 5.05 0.82 13.27
C ASN A 138 4.61 2.24 12.91
N ILE A 139 3.95 2.39 11.77
CA ILE A 139 3.55 3.71 11.26
C ILE A 139 2.53 4.42 12.16
N ASN A 140 1.68 3.66 12.86
CA ASN A 140 0.60 4.23 13.67
C ASN A 140 1.11 5.06 14.86
N ASP A 141 2.34 4.82 15.30
CA ASP A 141 2.98 5.62 16.35
C ASP A 141 3.28 7.05 15.86
N LEU A 142 3.58 7.18 14.56
CA LEU A 142 3.83 8.46 13.91
C LEU A 142 2.55 9.06 13.33
N LEU A 143 1.86 8.35 12.46
CA LEU A 143 0.81 8.85 11.58
C LEU A 143 -0.34 7.84 11.47
N VAL A 144 -1.55 8.36 11.59
CA VAL A 144 -2.79 7.69 11.16
C VAL A 144 -3.64 8.73 10.45
N GLN A 145 -3.99 8.52 9.18
CA GLN A 145 -4.75 9.49 8.39
C GLN A 145 -6.10 8.94 7.91
N GLU A 146 -6.96 9.82 7.40
CA GLU A 146 -8.17 9.36 6.69
C GLU A 146 -7.77 8.75 5.35
N LEU A 147 -8.31 7.57 5.05
CA LEU A 147 -8.11 6.92 3.78
C LEU A 147 -8.98 7.57 2.70
N PRO A 148 -8.48 7.70 1.46
CA PRO A 148 -9.31 8.11 0.33
C PRO A 148 -10.44 7.11 0.09
N ASN A 149 -11.46 7.52 -0.67
CA ASN A 149 -12.48 6.59 -1.13
C ASN A 149 -11.88 5.66 -2.21
N SER A 150 -11.36 4.51 -1.77
CA SER A 150 -10.68 3.52 -2.58
C SER A 150 -11.05 2.12 -2.11
N ILE A 151 -11.15 1.17 -3.05
CA ILE A 151 -11.32 -0.23 -2.72
C ILE A 151 -9.93 -0.81 -2.47
N ILE A 152 -9.74 -1.43 -1.30
CA ILE A 152 -8.44 -1.91 -0.85
C ILE A 152 -8.47 -3.44 -0.77
N HIS A 153 -7.50 -4.08 -1.43
CA HIS A 153 -7.24 -5.51 -1.33
C HIS A 153 -5.89 -5.75 -0.66
N PHE A 154 -5.88 -6.61 0.35
CA PHE A 154 -4.63 -7.20 0.83
C PHE A 154 -4.41 -8.52 0.10
N LEU A 155 -3.20 -8.69 -0.43
CA LEU A 155 -2.76 -9.94 -1.03
C LEU A 155 -1.49 -10.38 -0.32
N ASP A 156 -1.49 -11.59 0.22
CA ASP A 156 -0.29 -12.16 0.84
C ASP A 156 0.72 -12.54 -0.25
N SER A 157 2.01 -12.34 0.02
CA SER A 157 3.06 -12.41 -1.00
C SER A 157 3.47 -13.82 -1.42
N ASP A 158 2.87 -14.83 -0.79
CA ASP A 158 2.90 -16.24 -1.15
C ASP A 158 1.62 -16.74 -1.85
N ASP A 159 0.64 -15.85 -2.06
CA ASP A 159 -0.59 -16.09 -2.82
C ASP A 159 -0.53 -15.43 -4.21
N TYR A 160 -1.50 -15.78 -5.07
CA TYR A 160 -1.65 -15.22 -6.40
C TYR A 160 -3.12 -15.05 -6.81
N PHE A 161 -3.34 -14.21 -7.81
CA PHE A 161 -4.65 -13.95 -8.39
C PHE A 161 -4.85 -14.65 -9.74
N LEU A 162 -6.07 -15.12 -10.00
CA LEU A 162 -6.49 -15.46 -11.36
C LEU A 162 -6.64 -14.18 -12.19
N ASN A 163 -6.44 -14.26 -13.51
CA ASN A 163 -6.31 -13.09 -14.38
C ASN A 163 -7.52 -12.12 -14.33
N ASP A 164 -8.72 -12.65 -14.13
CA ASP A 164 -10.00 -11.93 -14.14
C ASP A 164 -10.58 -11.70 -12.74
N CYS A 165 -9.89 -12.09 -11.67
CA CYS A 165 -10.48 -12.04 -10.33
C CYS A 165 -10.85 -10.61 -9.89
N ILE A 166 -10.01 -9.61 -10.17
CA ILE A 166 -10.31 -8.22 -9.81
C ILE A 166 -11.46 -7.67 -10.65
N GLU A 167 -11.51 -8.01 -11.94
CA GLU A 167 -12.61 -7.59 -12.82
C GLU A 167 -13.96 -8.16 -12.33
N LEU A 168 -13.98 -9.44 -11.97
CA LEU A 168 -15.15 -10.10 -11.38
C LEU A 168 -15.55 -9.44 -10.05
N CYS A 169 -14.59 -9.13 -9.18
CA CYS A 169 -14.88 -8.44 -7.91
C CYS A 169 -15.50 -7.06 -8.10
N VAL A 170 -14.91 -6.26 -8.99
CA VAL A 170 -15.43 -4.91 -9.28
C VAL A 170 -16.85 -4.99 -9.83
N LYS A 171 -17.12 -5.96 -10.72
CA LYS A 171 -18.46 -6.19 -11.25
C LYS A 171 -19.46 -6.54 -10.13
N GLU A 172 -19.12 -7.50 -9.28
CA GLU A 172 -19.98 -7.91 -8.16
C GLU A 172 -20.25 -6.77 -7.17
N MET A 173 -19.24 -5.97 -6.85
CA MET A 173 -19.38 -4.81 -5.95
C MET A 173 -20.35 -3.76 -6.52
N ILE A 174 -20.23 -3.45 -7.81
CA ILE A 174 -21.10 -2.49 -8.50
C ILE A 174 -22.54 -3.03 -8.59
N GLU A 175 -22.71 -4.32 -8.90
CA GLU A 175 -24.04 -4.93 -9.05
C GLU A 175 -24.79 -5.05 -7.73
N LYS A 176 -24.08 -5.28 -6.61
CA LYS A 176 -24.65 -5.53 -5.29
C LYS A 176 -24.62 -4.31 -4.36
N ASP A 177 -24.12 -3.17 -4.82
CA ASP A 177 -23.94 -1.95 -4.02
C ASP A 177 -23.17 -2.23 -2.71
N LEU A 178 -22.06 -2.99 -2.84
CA LEU A 178 -21.25 -3.43 -1.71
C LEU A 178 -20.03 -2.53 -1.53
N ASP A 179 -19.83 -2.06 -0.29
CA ASP A 179 -18.62 -1.33 0.11
C ASP A 179 -17.42 -2.27 0.40
N ILE A 180 -17.68 -3.56 0.69
CA ILE A 180 -16.67 -4.56 1.06
C ILE A 180 -16.99 -5.88 0.38
N CYS A 181 -16.00 -6.46 -0.32
CA CYS A 181 -16.08 -7.81 -0.87
C CYS A 181 -15.03 -8.71 -0.19
N ALA A 182 -15.49 -9.74 0.52
CA ALA A 182 -14.62 -10.77 1.08
C ALA A 182 -14.54 -11.96 0.12
N HIS A 183 -13.32 -12.34 -0.26
CA HIS A 183 -13.11 -13.58 -1.01
C HIS A 183 -13.28 -14.77 -0.06
N GLY A 184 -14.22 -15.65 -0.37
CA GLY A 184 -14.34 -16.95 0.29
C GLY A 184 -13.31 -17.91 -0.30
N PHE A 185 -12.55 -18.56 0.58
CA PHE A 185 -11.68 -19.70 0.26
C PHE A 185 -12.49 -20.88 -0.30
#